data_AF-A0A1E7YQ83-F1
#
_entry.id   AF-A0A1E7YQ83-F1
#
_cell.length_a   1.000
_cell.length_b   1.000
_cell.length_c   1.000
_cell.angle_alpha   90.00
_cell.angle_beta   90.00
_cell.angle_gamma   90.00
#
_symmetry.space_group_name_H-M   'P 1'
#
loop_
_entity.id
_entity.type
_entity.pdbx_description
1 polymer ?
#
loop_
_entity_poly.entity_id
_entity_poly.type
_entity_poly.pdbx_seq_one_letter_code
_entity_poly.pdbx_strand_id
1 'polypeptide(L)'
;MASSEFASGAVVLPDVTILKNLNRDLFQLNLGYLMLVREYADRDMVMAKKLFRNIPAVVLERMAELPPQRLAHVARAITTPVLYPGLNENGWNMVLGVMDNELQPAELSEYLLGVLLNER
;
A
#
# COMPACT_ATOMS: atom_id res chain seq x y z
N MET A 1 -34.40 41.82 11.18
CA MET A 1 -33.35 41.72 10.14
C MET A 1 -32.39 40.64 10.57
N ALA A 2 -32.27 39.58 9.78
CA ALA A 2 -31.45 38.42 10.07
C ALA A 2 -29.99 38.73 9.73
N SER A 3 -29.12 38.79 10.73
CA SER A 3 -27.68 38.64 10.53
C SER A 3 -27.39 37.14 10.51
N SER A 4 -27.25 36.58 9.31
CA SER A 4 -26.82 35.21 9.10
C SER A 4 -25.38 35.06 9.59
N GLU A 5 -25.21 34.55 10.81
CA GLU A 5 -23.96 33.93 11.23
C GLU A 5 -23.77 32.69 10.36
N PHE A 6 -23.01 32.85 9.27
CA PHE A 6 -22.33 31.73 8.66
C PHE A 6 -21.37 31.18 9.72
N ALA A 7 -21.86 30.22 10.51
CA ALA A 7 -21.02 29.24 11.16
C ALA A 7 -20.36 28.41 10.05
N SER A 8 -19.34 28.99 9.42
CA SER A 8 -18.39 28.26 8.60
C SER A 8 -17.70 27.30 9.55
N GLY A 9 -18.12 26.04 9.51
CA GLY A 9 -17.45 24.95 10.21
C GLY A 9 -16.02 24.90 9.72
N ALA A 10 -15.12 25.59 10.43
CA ALA A 10 -13.72 25.65 10.08
C ALA A 10 -13.21 24.21 10.06
N VAL A 11 -12.86 23.73 8.86
CA VAL A 11 -12.18 22.46 8.69
C VAL A 11 -10.82 22.62 9.37
N VAL A 12 -10.71 22.10 10.59
CA VAL A 12 -9.43 22.02 11.30
C VAL A 12 -8.62 20.94 10.59
N LEU A 13 -7.75 21.38 9.69
CA LEU A 13 -6.79 20.48 9.06
C LEU A 13 -5.82 19.99 10.15
N PRO A 14 -5.52 18.68 10.21
CA PRO A 14 -4.54 18.16 11.16
C PRO A 14 -3.18 18.82 10.95
N ASP A 15 -2.42 18.95 12.03
CA ASP A 15 -1.05 19.50 12.00
C ASP A 15 -0.21 18.78 10.94
N VAL A 16 0.53 19.53 10.12
CA VAL A 16 1.40 19.01 9.07
C VAL A 16 2.40 17.97 9.60
N THR A 17 2.82 18.11 10.86
CA THR A 17 3.67 17.15 11.58
C THR A 17 2.97 15.81 11.77
N ILE A 18 1.67 15.79 12.09
CA ILE A 18 0.88 14.57 12.22
C ILE A 18 0.80 13.86 10.88
N LEU A 19 0.52 14.59 9.80
CA LEU A 19 0.45 14.01 8.44
C LEU A 19 1.80 13.40 8.00
N LYS A 20 2.92 14.07 8.32
CA LYS A 20 4.26 13.55 8.03
C LYS A 20 4.55 12.27 8.82
N ASN A 21 4.19 12.21 10.09
CA ASN A 21 4.37 11.04 10.93
C ASN A 21 3.54 9.86 10.42
N LEU A 22 2.26 10.09 10.11
CA LEU A 22 1.38 9.06 9.55
C LEU A 22 1.92 8.49 8.24
N ASN A 23 2.36 9.34 7.30
CA ASN A 23 2.95 8.88 6.04
C ASN A 23 4.23 8.07 6.27
N ARG A 24 5.08 8.48 7.21
CA ARG A 24 6.29 7.73 7.56
C ARG A 24 5.93 6.36 8.14
N ASP A 25 5.01 6.32 9.09
CA ASP A 25 4.65 5.10 9.80
C ASP A 25 3.95 4.10 8.86
N LEU A 26 3.11 4.60 7.95
CA LEU A 26 2.50 3.83 6.87
C LEU A 26 3.56 3.25 5.92
N PHE A 27 4.53 4.06 5.48
CA PHE A 27 5.63 3.60 4.66
C PHE A 27 6.42 2.47 5.34
N GLN A 28 6.73 2.62 6.63
CA GLN A 28 7.46 1.61 7.40
C GLN A 28 6.66 0.30 7.53
N LEU A 29 5.36 0.39 7.77
CA LEU A 29 4.47 -0.77 7.83
C LEU A 29 4.46 -1.52 6.49
N ASN A 30 4.29 -0.79 5.39
CA ASN A 30 4.24 -1.35 4.06
C ASN A 30 5.58 -2.00 3.67
N LEU A 31 6.69 -1.30 3.93
CA LEU A 31 8.02 -1.84 3.67
C LEU A 31 8.30 -3.09 4.52
N GLY A 32 7.98 -3.06 5.81
CA GLY A 32 8.18 -4.19 6.71
C GLY A 32 7.43 -5.43 6.25
N TYR A 33 6.18 -5.28 5.81
CA TYR A 33 5.42 -6.40 5.26
C TYR A 33 6.01 -6.94 3.95
N LEU A 34 6.31 -6.05 2.99
CA LEU A 34 6.89 -6.48 1.71
C LEU A 34 8.24 -7.18 1.90
N MET A 35 9.07 -6.70 2.84
CA MET A 35 10.32 -7.35 3.21
C MET A 35 10.10 -8.73 3.82
N LEU A 36 9.10 -8.88 4.69
CA LEU A 36 8.74 -10.18 5.27
C LEU A 36 8.33 -11.16 4.17
N VAL A 37 7.44 -10.75 3.26
CA VAL A 37 6.99 -11.58 2.13
C VAL A 37 8.17 -12.02 1.28
N ARG A 38 9.03 -11.07 0.88
CA ARG A 38 10.26 -11.35 0.13
C ARG A 38 11.15 -12.37 0.84
N GLU A 39 11.41 -12.17 2.13
CA GLU A 39 12.34 -13.02 2.88
C GLU A 39 11.84 -14.47 2.96
N TYR A 40 10.54 -14.67 3.15
CA TYR A 40 9.94 -16.01 3.09
C TYR A 40 9.97 -16.58 1.67
N ALA A 41 9.65 -15.77 0.65
CA ALA A 41 9.64 -16.22 -0.74
C ALA A 41 11.04 -16.64 -1.24
N ASP A 42 12.08 -15.91 -0.84
CA ASP A 42 13.48 -16.18 -1.16
C ASP A 42 14.00 -17.45 -0.45
N ARG A 43 13.62 -17.65 0.82
CA ARG A 43 14.09 -18.81 1.62
C ARG A 43 13.31 -20.10 1.37
N ASP A 44 11.98 -20.00 1.30
CA ASP A 44 11.07 -21.14 1.16
C ASP A 44 9.77 -20.70 0.47
N MET A 45 9.76 -20.78 -0.85
CA MET A 45 8.59 -20.45 -1.68
C MET A 45 7.35 -21.29 -1.34
N VAL A 46 7.52 -22.55 -0.91
CA VAL A 46 6.39 -23.41 -0.54
C VAL A 46 5.74 -22.89 0.74
N MET A 47 6.55 -22.48 1.72
CA MET A 47 6.05 -21.84 2.94
C MET A 47 5.44 -20.47 2.66
N ALA A 48 6.07 -19.65 1.81
CA ALA A 48 5.56 -18.33 1.43
C ALA A 48 4.15 -18.43 0.82
N LYS A 49 3.95 -19.35 -0.14
CA LYS A 49 2.62 -19.62 -0.74
C LYS A 49 1.59 -20.08 0.29
N LYS A 50 2.00 -20.76 1.37
CA LYS A 50 1.10 -21.18 2.47
C LYS A 50 0.76 -20.07 3.46
N LEU A 51 1.70 -19.16 3.75
CA LEU A 51 1.52 -18.07 4.69
C LEU A 51 0.80 -16.87 4.06
N PHE A 52 1.12 -16.55 2.81
CA PHE A 52 0.63 -15.39 2.08
C PHE A 52 -0.35 -15.81 0.97
N ARG A 53 -1.39 -16.57 1.34
CA ARG A 53 -2.31 -17.21 0.38
C ARG A 53 -3.12 -16.23 -0.49
N ASN A 54 -3.24 -14.99 -0.03
CA ASN A 54 -3.90 -13.90 -0.74
C ASN A 54 -3.00 -13.25 -1.79
N ILE A 55 -1.70 -13.55 -1.81
CA ILE A 55 -0.74 -13.03 -2.78
C ILE A 55 -0.60 -14.05 -3.92
N PRO A 56 -0.81 -13.64 -5.18
CA PRO A 56 -0.59 -14.51 -6.33
C PRO A 56 0.84 -15.06 -6.38
N ALA A 57 0.99 -16.32 -6.81
CA ALA A 57 2.29 -16.98 -6.86
C ALA A 57 3.35 -16.20 -7.67
N VAL A 58 2.94 -15.63 -8.81
CA VAL A 58 3.81 -14.80 -9.66
C VAL A 58 4.35 -13.57 -8.93
N VAL A 59 3.55 -12.97 -8.03
CA VAL A 59 3.97 -11.82 -7.24
C VAL A 59 4.97 -12.23 -6.17
N LEU A 60 4.75 -13.37 -5.51
CA LEU A 60 5.70 -13.93 -4.54
C LEU A 60 7.04 -14.26 -5.19
N GLU A 61 6.99 -14.92 -6.35
CA GLU A 61 8.17 -15.26 -7.17
C GLU A 61 8.92 -13.98 -7.54
N ARG A 62 8.21 -12.96 -8.00
CA ARG A 62 8.84 -11.69 -8.34
C ARG A 62 9.45 -10.96 -7.15
N MET A 63 8.77 -10.96 -6.00
CA MET A 63 9.30 -10.34 -4.78
C MET A 63 10.60 -10.98 -4.29
N ALA A 64 10.73 -12.30 -4.43
CA ALA A 64 11.95 -13.02 -4.06
C ALA A 64 13.17 -12.53 -4.86
N GLU A 65 12.98 -12.27 -6.16
CA GLU A 65 14.04 -11.83 -7.08
C GLU A 65 14.45 -10.36 -6.91
N LEU A 66 13.55 -9.52 -6.39
CA LEU A 66 13.80 -8.08 -6.32
C LEU A 66 14.77 -7.69 -5.21
N PRO A 67 15.63 -6.67 -5.45
CA PRO A 67 16.44 -6.11 -4.39
C PRO A 67 15.57 -5.33 -3.38
N PRO A 68 15.89 -5.33 -2.07
CA PRO A 68 15.08 -4.66 -1.05
C PRO A 68 14.77 -3.18 -1.33
N GLN A 69 15.66 -2.48 -2.03
CA GLN A 69 15.48 -1.07 -2.40
C GLN A 69 14.29 -0.86 -3.35
N ARG A 70 13.97 -1.86 -4.19
CA ARG A 70 12.79 -1.80 -5.06
C ARG A 70 11.49 -1.93 -4.26
N LEU A 71 11.49 -2.74 -3.22
CA LEU A 71 10.33 -2.85 -2.31
C LEU A 71 10.07 -1.54 -1.56
N ALA A 72 11.11 -0.76 -1.25
CA ALA A 72 10.94 0.57 -0.67
C ALA A 72 10.24 1.54 -1.65
N HIS A 73 10.46 1.40 -2.96
CA HIS A 73 9.75 2.21 -3.95
C HIS A 73 8.25 1.85 -3.98
N VAL A 74 7.95 0.56 -4.01
CA VAL A 74 6.57 0.04 -3.96
C VAL A 74 5.88 0.43 -2.66
N ALA A 75 6.56 0.30 -1.51
CA ALA A 75 5.99 0.64 -0.20
C ALA A 75 5.57 2.12 -0.10
N ARG A 76 6.27 3.04 -0.79
CA ARG A 76 5.89 4.46 -0.86
C ARG A 76 4.68 4.71 -1.75
N ALA A 77 4.44 3.84 -2.75
CA ALA A 77 3.29 3.91 -3.64
C ALA A 77 1.99 3.49 -2.94
N ILE A 78 2.10 2.65 -1.91
CA ILE A 78 0.94 2.10 -1.25
C ILE A 78 0.49 3.10 -0.17
N THR A 79 -0.55 3.85 -0.48
CA THR A 79 -1.15 4.90 0.39
C THR A 79 -2.14 4.33 1.41
N THR A 80 -2.22 3.01 1.47
CA THR A 80 -3.07 2.23 2.38
C THR A 80 -2.22 1.18 3.09
N PRO A 81 -2.62 0.64 4.24
CA PRO A 81 -1.85 -0.43 4.88
C PRO A 81 -1.81 -1.68 3.99
N VAL A 82 -0.63 -2.15 3.60
CA VAL A 82 -0.43 -3.39 2.80
C VAL A 82 -1.02 -4.63 3.47
N LEU A 83 -1.14 -4.61 4.80
CA LEU A 83 -1.81 -5.65 5.59
C LEU A 83 -3.32 -5.76 5.30
N TYR A 84 -3.86 -4.97 4.37
CA TYR A 84 -5.27 -5.00 4.04
C TYR A 84 -5.66 -6.37 3.44
N PRO A 85 -6.53 -7.15 4.12
CA PRO A 85 -6.98 -8.44 3.61
C PRO A 85 -7.77 -8.36 2.30
N GLY A 86 -8.26 -7.18 1.92
CA GLY A 86 -9.05 -6.95 0.72
C GLY A 86 -8.26 -6.62 -0.55
N LEU A 87 -6.92 -6.70 -0.54
CA LEU A 87 -6.17 -6.59 -1.79
C LEU A 87 -6.42 -7.83 -2.65
N ASN A 88 -7.34 -7.70 -3.61
CA ASN A 88 -7.70 -8.74 -4.56
C ASN A 88 -6.60 -8.92 -5.63
N GLU A 89 -6.83 -9.87 -6.54
CA GLU A 89 -5.89 -10.18 -7.63
C GLU A 89 -5.49 -8.96 -8.47
N ASN A 90 -6.42 -8.05 -8.78
CA ASN A 90 -6.12 -6.83 -9.52
C ASN A 90 -5.17 -5.91 -8.74
N GLY A 91 -5.38 -5.75 -7.44
CA GLY A 91 -4.48 -4.98 -6.59
C GLY A 91 -3.06 -5.55 -6.58
N TRP A 92 -2.92 -6.87 -6.51
CA TRP A 92 -1.62 -7.54 -6.60
C TRP A 92 -0.96 -7.43 -7.98
N ASN A 93 -1.75 -7.47 -9.06
CA ASN A 93 -1.25 -7.22 -10.42
C ASN A 93 -0.75 -5.78 -10.59
N MET A 94 -1.40 -4.80 -9.94
CA MET A 94 -0.89 -3.42 -9.92
C MET A 94 0.41 -3.30 -9.12
N VAL A 95 0.51 -3.99 -7.98
CA VAL A 95 1.78 -4.09 -7.22
C VAL A 95 2.88 -4.69 -8.10
N LEU A 96 2.59 -5.73 -8.87
CA LEU A 96 3.52 -6.33 -9.84
C LEU A 96 3.96 -5.32 -10.91
N GLY A 97 3.02 -4.59 -11.52
CA GLY A 97 3.36 -3.57 -12.51
C GLY A 97 4.25 -2.45 -11.93
N VAL A 98 4.03 -2.03 -10.68
CA VAL A 98 4.91 -1.04 -10.02
C VAL A 98 6.30 -1.64 -9.71
N MET A 99 6.35 -2.91 -9.30
CA MET A 99 7.61 -3.64 -9.11
C MET A 99 8.45 -3.70 -10.39
N ASP A 100 7.79 -3.94 -11.53
CA ASP A 100 8.41 -4.07 -12.85
C ASP A 100 8.62 -2.74 -13.58
N ASN A 101 8.18 -1.62 -13.00
CA ASN A 101 8.18 -0.27 -13.60
C ASN A 101 7.29 -0.17 -14.85
N GLU A 102 6.30 -1.05 -14.98
CA GLU A 102 5.27 -1.00 -16.01
C GLU A 102 4.13 -0.06 -15.61
N LEU A 103 3.94 0.18 -14.32
CA LEU A 103 2.96 1.11 -13.75
C LEU A 103 3.64 2.15 -12.87
N GLN A 104 3.09 3.37 -12.89
CA GLN A 104 3.51 4.41 -11.97
C GLN A 104 2.97 4.15 -10.55
N PRO A 105 3.75 4.43 -9.50
CA PRO A 105 3.29 4.38 -8.11
C PRO A 105 1.95 5.07 -7.85
N ALA A 106 1.68 6.20 -8.50
CA ALA A 106 0.46 6.98 -8.33
C ALA A 106 -0.80 6.21 -8.78
N GLU A 107 -0.69 5.39 -9.83
CA GLU A 107 -1.82 4.59 -10.33
C GLU A 107 -2.23 3.54 -9.30
N LEU A 108 -1.26 2.89 -8.66
CA LEU A 108 -1.52 1.98 -7.54
C LEU A 108 -2.14 2.71 -6.35
N SER A 109 -1.63 3.89 -5.98
CA SER A 109 -2.21 4.70 -4.91
C SER A 109 -3.68 5.02 -5.16
N GLU A 110 -4.02 5.46 -6.38
CA GLU A 110 -5.38 5.85 -6.76
C GLU A 110 -6.33 4.65 -6.73
N TYR A 111 -5.90 3.51 -7.27
CA TYR A 111 -6.66 2.27 -7.20
C TYR A 111 -6.98 1.84 -5.77
N LEU A 112 -5.96 1.83 -4.90
CA LEU A 112 -6.11 1.39 -3.51
C LEU A 112 -7.06 2.30 -2.71
N LEU A 113 -7.00 3.62 -2.97
CA LEU A 113 -7.96 4.57 -2.39
C LEU A 113 -9.38 4.28 -2.89
N GLY A 114 -9.54 4.01 -4.19
CA GLY A 114 -10.82 3.63 -4.77
C GLY A 114 -11.42 2.38 -4.14
N VAL A 115 -10.62 1.33 -3.91
CA VAL A 115 -11.06 0.11 -3.23
C VAL A 115 -11.56 0.44 -1.82
N LEU A 116 -10.75 1.13 -1.01
CA LEU A 116 -11.12 1.47 0.37
C LEU A 116 -12.39 2.33 0.47
N LEU A 117 -12.59 3.26 -0.47
CA LEU A 117 -13.74 4.15 -0.46
C LEU A 117 -15.04 3.46 -0.91
N ASN A 118 -14.93 2.38 -1.70
CA ASN A 118 -16.07 1.66 -2.27
C ASN A 118 -16.48 0.41 -1.47
N GLU A 119 -15.73 -0.01 -0.45
CA GLU A 119 -16.10 -1.11 0.46
C GLU A 119 -17.11 -0.69 1.55
N ARG A 120 -17.97 0.30 1.26
CA ARG A 120 -19.08 0.74 2.12
C ARG A 120 -20.40 0.08 1.77
#